data_AF-A0A069PMP8-F1
#
_entry.id   AF-A0A069PMP8-F1
#
_cell.length_a   1.000
_cell.length_b   1.000
_cell.length_c   1.000
_cell.angle_alpha   90.00
_cell.angle_beta   90.00
_cell.angle_gamma   90.00
#
_symmetry.space_group_name_H-M   'P 1'
#
loop_
_entity.id
_entity.type
_entity.pdbx_description
1 polymer ?
#
loop_
_entity_poly.entity_id
_entity_poly.type
_entity_poly.pdbx_seq_one_letter_code
_entity_poly.pdbx_strand_id
1 'polypeptide(L)' 'MDATKIIEAMGGRRRVMQITGLTKGRISQWVSGNHIPDPWMVAFRAMNPDALRQLDESMQESQQP' A
#
# COMPACT_ATOMS: atom_id res chain seq x y z
N MET A 1 3.40 -5.96 5.54
CA MET A 1 3.65 -4.78 4.69
C MET A 1 2.84 -3.62 5.26
N ASP A 2 3.45 -2.46 5.49
CA ASP A 2 2.77 -1.33 6.16
C ASP A 2 1.77 -0.65 5.22
N ALA A 3 0.48 -0.63 5.61
CA ALA A 3 -0.59 -0.06 4.79
C ALA A 3 -0.35 1.42 4.45
N THR A 4 0.23 2.18 5.37
CA THR A 4 0.57 3.59 5.15
C THR A 4 1.63 3.71 4.07
N LYS A 5 2.72 2.94 4.17
CA LYS A 5 3.80 2.99 3.18
C LYS A 5 3.32 2.60 1.79
N ILE A 6 2.45 1.59 1.69
CA ILE A 6 1.85 1.19 0.41
C ILE A 6 0.98 2.32 -0.16
N ILE A 7 0.15 2.95 0.67
CA ILE A 7 -0.68 4.08 0.23
C ILE A 7 0.19 5.24 -0.27
N GLU A 8 1.28 5.57 0.42
CA GLU A 8 2.21 6.61 -0.02
C GLU A 8 2.92 6.23 -1.32
N ALA A 9 3.38 4.98 -1.47
CA ALA A 9 3.97 4.45 -2.70
C ALA A 9 3.00 4.49 -3.89
N MET A 10 1.70 4.43 -3.64
CA MET A 10 0.65 4.58 -4.66
C MET A 10 0.30 6.04 -4.98
N GLY A 11 1.02 7.03 -4.43
CA GLY A 11 0.76 8.46 -4.62
C GLY A 11 -0.19 9.06 -3.58
N GLY A 12 -0.31 8.42 -2.41
CA GLY A 12 -1.05 8.90 -1.26
C GLY A 12 -2.56 8.59 -1.29
N ARG A 13 -3.23 8.94 -0.20
CA ARG A 13 -4.66 8.59 0.05
C ARG A 13 -5.60 9.05 -1.06
N ARG A 14 -5.39 10.25 -1.62
CA ARG A 14 -6.24 10.78 -2.70
C ARG A 14 -6.18 9.91 -3.94
N ARG A 15 -4.97 9.50 -4.34
CA ARG A 15 -4.78 8.65 -5.51
C ARG A 15 -5.36 7.26 -5.29
N VAL A 16 -5.16 6.68 -4.11
CA VAL A 16 -5.75 5.38 -3.75
C VAL A 16 -7.28 5.42 -3.76
N MET A 17 -7.91 6.49 -3.27
CA MET A 17 -9.38 6.64 -3.40
C MET A 17 -9.84 6.71 -4.86
N GLN A 18 -9.10 7.39 -5.74
CA GLN A 18 -9.43 7.43 -7.17
C GLN A 18 -9.28 6.07 -7.85
N ILE A 19 -8.25 5.30 -7.49
CA ILE A 19 -8.00 3.96 -8.04
C ILE A 19 -9.09 2.98 -7.57
N THR A 20 -9.42 3.03 -6.28
CA THR A 20 -10.27 2.02 -5.65
C THR A 20 -11.76 2.33 -5.71
N GLY A 21 -12.13 3.61 -5.90
CA GLY A 21 -13.49 4.10 -5.73
C GLY A 21 -13.99 4.07 -4.28
N LEU A 22 -13.12 3.73 -3.32
CA LEU A 22 -13.49 3.61 -1.91
C LEU A 22 -13.48 4.97 -1.20
N THR A 23 -14.26 5.05 -0.12
CA THR A 23 -14.35 6.26 0.70
C THR A 23 -13.08 6.48 1.54
N LYS A 24 -12.85 7.73 1.94
CA LYS A 24 -11.78 8.10 2.88
C LYS A 24 -11.81 7.24 4.14
N GLY A 25 -12.99 7.01 4.72
CA GLY A 25 -13.15 6.20 5.93
C GLY A 25 -12.68 4.76 5.73
N ARG A 26 -12.95 4.15 4.57
CA ARG A 26 -12.48 2.79 4.26
C ARG A 26 -10.96 2.75 4.13
N ILE A 27 -10.35 3.72 3.46
CA ILE A 27 -8.88 3.83 3.36
C ILE A 27 -8.25 4.06 4.75
N SER A 28 -8.88 4.89 5.60
CA SER A 28 -8.43 5.09 6.98
C SER A 28 -8.46 3.80 7.80
N GLN A 29 -9.46 2.94 7.62
CA GLN A 29 -9.50 1.63 8.28
C GLN A 29 -8.33 0.73 7.87
N TRP A 30 -7.89 0.76 6.62
CA TRP A 30 -6.70 0.01 6.19
C TRP A 30 -5.44 0.47 6.91
N VAL A 31 -5.28 1.79 7.08
CA VAL A 31 -4.16 2.37 7.84
C VAL A 31 -4.23 1.96 9.31
N SER A 32 -5.37 2.19 9.96
CA SER A 32 -5.54 1.87 11.39
C SER A 32 -5.43 0.38 11.70
N GLY A 33 -5.91 -0.48 10.78
CA GLY A 33 -5.79 -1.93 10.89
C GLY A 33 -4.48 -2.49 10.33
N ASN A 34 -3.60 -1.62 9.81
CA ASN A 34 -2.37 -1.98 9.10
C ASN A 34 -2.53 -3.13 8.10
N HIS A 35 -3.64 -3.13 7.37
CA HIS A 35 -4.02 -4.22 6.48
C HIS A 35 -4.76 -3.69 5.25
N ILE A 36 -4.21 -3.98 4.07
CA ILE A 36 -4.85 -3.76 2.78
C ILE A 36 -5.30 -5.12 2.25
N PRO A 37 -6.56 -5.28 1.82
CA PRO A 37 -7.04 -6.55 1.29
C PRO A 37 -6.25 -7.03 0.06
N ASP A 38 -6.02 -8.34 -0.03
CA ASP A 38 -5.20 -8.95 -1.09
C ASP A 38 -5.60 -8.59 -2.52
N PRO A 39 -6.90 -8.50 -2.89
CA PRO A 39 -7.27 -8.08 -4.25
C PRO A 39 -6.72 -6.69 -4.62
N TRP A 40 -6.68 -5.77 -3.65
CA TRP A 40 -6.10 -4.44 -3.86
C TRP A 40 -4.58 -4.49 -3.88
N MET A 41 -3.95 -5.36 -3.11
CA MET A 41 -2.51 -5.59 -3.19
C MET A 41 -2.08 -6.09 -4.57
N VAL A 42 -2.83 -7.01 -5.16
CA VAL A 42 -2.59 -7.48 -6.54
C VAL A 42 -2.72 -6.33 -7.53
N ALA A 43 -3.79 -5.54 -7.42
CA ALA A 43 -4.02 -4.39 -8.30
C ALA A 43 -2.90 -3.34 -8.16
N PHE A 44 -2.48 -3.01 -6.94
CA PHE A 44 -1.42 -2.04 -6.69
C PHE A 44 -0.06 -2.52 -7.22
N ARG A 45 0.26 -3.82 -7.08
CA ARG A 45 1.47 -4.43 -7.67
C ARG A 45 1.46 -4.37 -9.19
N ALA A 46 0.31 -4.55 -9.83
CA ALA A 46 0.20 -4.40 -11.27
C ALA A 46 0.35 -2.93 -11.72
N MET A 47 -0.14 -1.97 -10.94
CA MET A 47 -0.10 -0.55 -11.27
C MET A 47 1.25 0.12 -10.99
N ASN A 48 1.95 -0.28 -9.93
CA ASN A 48 3.23 0.30 -9.54
C ASN A 48 4.19 -0.79 -9.02
N PRO A 49 4.68 -1.67 -9.90
CA PRO A 49 5.49 -2.81 -9.51
C PRO A 49 6.82 -2.40 -8.88
N ASP A 50 7.46 -1.34 -9.37
CA ASP A 50 8.79 -0.93 -8.91
C ASP A 50 8.74 -0.31 -7.51
N ALA A 51 7.77 0.56 -7.23
CA ALA A 51 7.65 1.16 -5.90
C ALA A 51 7.35 0.11 -4.83
N LEU A 52 6.51 -0.88 -5.14
CA LEU A 52 6.19 -1.95 -4.19
C LEU A 52 7.30 -2.98 -4.04
N ARG A 53 8.10 -3.24 -5.10
CA ARG A 53 9.31 -4.06 -5.01
C ARG A 53 10.34 -3.42 -4.06
N GLN A 54 10.61 -2.12 -4.21
CA GLN A 54 11.51 -1.39 -3.32
C GLN A 54 11.02 -1.39 -1.86
N LEU A 55 9.70 -1.32 -1.65
CA LEU A 55 9.12 -1.48 -0.31
C LEU A 55 9.38 -2.88 0.26
N ASP A 56 9.20 -3.94 -0.54
CA ASP A 56 9.47 -5.31 -0.09
C ASP A 56 10.96 -5.49 0.26
N GLU A 57 11.87 -4.96 -0.55
CA GLU A 57 13.33 -5.04 -0.36
C GLU A 57 13.81 -4.28 0.89
N SER A 58 13.37 -3.03 1.07
CA SER A 58 13.75 -2.20 2.23
C SER A 58 13.30 -2.79 3.59
N MET A 59 12.27 -3.64 3.59
CA MET A 59 11.80 -4.34 4.80
C MET A 59 12.64 -5.58 5.12
N GLN A 60 13.33 -6.17 4.13
CA GLN A 60 14.22 -7.31 4.32
C GLN A 60 15.58 -6.86 4.87
N GLU A 61 16.12 -5.73 4.42
CA GLU A 61 17.39 -5.17 4.94
C GLU A 61 17.31 -4.76 6.40
N SER A 62 16.13 -4.32 6.87
CA SER A 62 15.90 -3.94 8.27
C SER A 62 15.83 -5.14 9.25
N GLN A 63 15.96 -6.37 8.74
CA GLN A 63 15.86 -7.63 9.49
C GLN A 63 17.16 -8.47 9.48
N GLN A 64 18.25 -7.98 8.87
CA GLN A 64 19.56 -8.62 9.00
C GLN A 64 20.32 -8.04 10.21
N PRO A 65 20.81 -8.89 11.14
CA PRO A 65 21.56 -8.48 12.32
C PRO A 65 23.00 -8.04 12.02
#